data_AF-A0A1M5WVR4-F1
#
_entry.id   AF-A0A1M5WVR4-F1
#
_cell.length_a   1.000
_cell.length_b   1.000
_cell.length_c   1.000
_cell.angle_alpha   90.00
_cell.angle_beta   90.00
_cell.angle_gamma   90.00
#
_symmetry.space_group_name_H-M   'P 1'
#
loop_
_entity.id
_entity.type
_entity.pdbx_description
1 polymer ?
#
loop_
_entity_poly.entity_id
_entity_poly.type
_entity_poly.pdbx_seq_one_letter_code
_entity_poly.pdbx_strand_id
1 'polypeptide(L)'
;MVYAVDFDGTLCVNAFPEIGAPRHEIINFVKGRRRDGDKIILWTCRSGWALESAIRWCMRHGLEFDAVNDNLAENIASFNNNSRKVSADFYIDDRNLSLEV
;
A
#
# COMPACT_ATOMS: atom_id res chain seq x y z
N MET A 1 -13.20 -4.23 -3.31
CA MET A 1 -12.13 -4.99 -2.64
C MET A 1 -11.16 -4.03 -1.96
N VAL A 2 -10.36 -4.53 -1.04
CA VAL A 2 -9.33 -3.82 -0.28
C VAL A 2 -7.96 -4.36 -0.69
N TYR A 3 -7.07 -3.46 -1.14
CA TYR A 3 -5.70 -3.77 -1.52
C TYR A 3 -4.73 -3.16 -0.52
N ALA A 4 -3.95 -3.98 0.17
CA ALA A 4 -2.77 -3.53 0.92
C ALA A 4 -1.55 -3.58 0.00
N VAL A 5 -0.88 -2.45 -0.19
CA VAL A 5 0.20 -2.32 -1.18
C VAL A 5 1.47 -1.86 -0.47
N ASP A 6 2.53 -2.65 -0.59
CA ASP A 6 3.87 -2.27 -0.13
C ASP A 6 4.44 -1.10 -0.96
N PHE A 7 5.42 -0.41 -0.39
CA PHE A 7 6.11 0.69 -1.04
C PHE A 7 7.45 0.29 -1.66
N ASP A 8 8.40 -0.18 -0.86
CA ASP A 8 9.81 -0.33 -1.21
C ASP A 8 10.08 -1.66 -1.90
N GLY A 9 10.30 -1.63 -3.21
CA GLY A 9 10.37 -2.84 -4.03
C GLY A 9 9.07 -3.09 -4.77
N THR A 10 7.95 -2.52 -4.32
CA THR A 10 6.62 -2.71 -4.93
C THR A 10 6.18 -1.51 -5.78
N LEU A 11 5.98 -0.33 -5.18
CA LEU A 11 5.57 0.89 -5.91
C LEU A 11 6.77 1.62 -6.52
N CYS A 12 7.94 1.49 -5.92
CA CYS A 12 9.21 1.96 -6.43
C CYS A 12 10.28 0.88 -6.30
N VAL A 13 11.41 1.04 -7.00
CA VAL A 13 12.60 0.22 -6.74
C VAL A 13 13.05 0.44 -5.30
N ASN A 14 13.37 -0.62 -4.57
CA ASN A 14 13.87 -0.50 -3.21
C ASN A 14 15.22 0.24 -3.20
N ALA A 15 15.23 1.41 -2.56
CA ALA A 15 16.40 2.26 -2.40
C ALA A 15 16.41 2.94 -1.03
N PHE A 16 15.79 2.33 -0.02
CA PHE A 16 15.71 2.90 1.33
C PHE A 16 17.12 3.26 1.86
N PRO A 17 17.32 4.45 2.47
CA PRO A 17 16.30 5.42 2.93
C PRO A 17 15.71 6.34 1.85
N GLU A 18 16.35 6.47 0.69
CA GLU A 18 15.86 7.24 -0.45
C GLU A 18 14.61 6.58 -1.09
N ILE A 19 13.99 7.25 -2.05
CA ILE A 19 12.90 6.68 -2.85
C ILE A 19 13.46 6.34 -4.23
N GLY A 20 13.38 5.08 -4.62
CA GLY A 20 13.90 4.61 -5.91
C GLY A 20 13.02 5.00 -7.09
N ALA A 21 13.40 4.51 -8.28
CA ALA A 21 12.67 4.77 -9.51
C ALA A 21 11.23 4.22 -9.43
N PRO A 22 10.23 4.93 -9.98
CA PRO A 22 8.84 4.47 -9.98
C PRO A 22 8.64 3.18 -10.78
N ARG A 23 7.86 2.25 -10.25
CA ARG A 23 7.37 1.07 -10.99
C ARG A 23 6.01 1.40 -11.61
N HIS A 24 6.04 2.15 -12.71
CA HIS A 24 4.84 2.74 -13.34
C HIS A 24 3.71 1.74 -13.63
N GLU A 25 4.04 0.51 -14.01
CA GLU A 25 3.05 -0.54 -14.26
C GLU A 25 2.21 -0.85 -13.02
N ILE A 26 2.88 -1.02 -11.87
CA ILE A 26 2.21 -1.30 -10.58
C ILE A 26 1.41 -0.07 -10.13
N ILE A 27 1.99 1.13 -10.22
CA ILE A 27 1.29 2.38 -9.88
C ILE A 27 0.02 2.53 -10.71
N ASN A 28 0.09 2.29 -12.02
CA ASN A 28 -1.05 2.39 -12.92
C ASN A 28 -2.12 1.33 -12.63
N PHE A 29 -1.71 0.11 -12.28
CA PHE A 29 -2.62 -0.93 -11.82
C PHE A 29 -3.40 -0.48 -10.57
N VAL A 30 -2.70 -0.03 -9.51
CA VAL A 30 -3.33 0.39 -8.26
C VAL A 30 -4.26 1.59 -8.48
N LYS A 31 -3.86 2.57 -9.30
CA LYS A 31 -4.73 3.69 -9.71
C LYS A 31 -5.98 3.21 -10.45
N GLY A 32 -5.85 2.18 -11.29
CA GLY A 32 -6.96 1.52 -11.96
C GLY A 32 -7.95 0.93 -10.95
N ARG A 33 -7.46 0.14 -9.99
CA ARG A 33 -8.30 -0.43 -8.92
C ARG A 33 -9.05 0.65 -8.12
N ARG A 34 -8.37 1.74 -7.76
CA ARG A 34 -9.02 2.88 -7.08
C ARG A 34 -10.13 3.50 -7.92
N ARG A 35 -9.91 3.68 -9.23
CA ARG A 35 -10.93 4.21 -10.15
C ARG A 35 -12.14 3.28 -10.27
N ASP A 36 -11.93 1.97 -10.15
CA ASP A 36 -12.98 0.96 -10.19
C ASP A 36 -13.77 0.86 -8.85
N GLY A 37 -13.43 1.70 -7.87
CA GLY A 37 -14.13 1.78 -6.58
C GLY A 37 -13.49 0.94 -5.46
N ASP A 38 -12.33 0.33 -5.70
CA ASP A 38 -11.60 -0.39 -4.66
C ASP A 38 -10.90 0.53 -3.67
N LYS A 39 -10.67 0.02 -2.47
CA LYS A 39 -10.01 0.70 -1.37
C LYS A 39 -8.53 0.33 -1.33
N ILE A 40 -7.67 1.31 -1.18
CA ILE A 40 -6.21 1.12 -1.19
C ILE A 40 -5.62 1.52 0.17
N ILE A 41 -4.87 0.61 0.77
CA ILE A 41 -4.10 0.84 2.00
C ILE A 41 -2.62 0.86 1.60
N LEU A 42 -1.90 1.95 1.92
CA LEU A 42 -0.43 1.92 1.88
C LEU A 42 0.04 1.10 3.07
N TRP A 43 0.74 0.00 2.83
CA TRP A 43 1.20 -0.94 3.86
C TRP A 43 2.72 -1.10 3.81
N THR A 44 3.45 -0.24 4.51
CA THR A 44 4.91 -0.12 4.41
C THR A 44 5.57 -0.10 5.78
N CYS A 45 6.80 -0.64 5.87
CA CYS A 45 7.62 -0.49 7.07
C CYS A 45 8.16 0.94 7.28
N ARG A 46 8.03 1.85 6.31
CA ARG A 46 8.42 3.26 6.50
C ARG A 46 7.61 3.89 7.63
N SER A 47 8.27 4.74 8.41
CA SER A 47 7.69 5.48 9.53
C SER A 47 8.25 6.89 9.63
N GLY A 48 7.57 7.78 10.38
CA GLY A 48 7.98 9.17 10.56
C GLY A 48 8.19 9.90 9.23
N TRP A 49 9.31 10.63 9.12
CA TRP A 49 9.63 11.43 7.93
C TRP A 49 9.71 10.61 6.63
N ALA A 50 10.14 9.36 6.71
CA ALA A 50 10.26 8.48 5.56
C ALA A 50 8.87 8.08 5.03
N LEU A 51 7.90 7.86 5.93
CA LEU A 51 6.51 7.59 5.57
C LEU A 51 5.87 8.80 4.91
N GLU A 52 6.02 9.99 5.49
CA GLU A 52 5.49 11.21 4.89
C GLU A 52 6.08 11.48 3.50
N SER A 53 7.37 11.18 3.32
CA SER A 53 8.04 11.30 2.02
C SER A 53 7.47 10.33 0.98
N ALA A 54 7.20 9.09 1.38
CA ALA A 54 6.54 8.09 0.53
C ALA A 54 5.11 8.50 0.15
N ILE A 55 4.31 9.00 1.10
CA ILE A 55 2.96 9.51 0.84
C ILE A 55 3.02 10.67 -0.16
N ARG A 56 3.86 11.68 0.09
CA ARG A 56 4.03 12.84 -0.82
C ARG A 56 4.50 12.40 -2.21
N TRP A 57 5.36 11.39 -2.28
CA TRP A 57 5.80 10.84 -3.56
C TRP A 57 4.66 10.14 -4.32
N CYS A 58 3.85 9.32 -3.65
CA CYS A 58 2.67 8.68 -4.24
C CYS A 58 1.67 9.72 -4.77
N MET A 59 1.41 10.79 -4.01
CA MET A 59 0.52 11.87 -4.42
C MET A 59 1.00 12.56 -5.71
N ARG A 60 2.32 12.78 -5.89
CA ARG A 60 2.87 13.34 -7.14
C ARG A 60 2.67 12.43 -8.35
N HIS A 61 2.49 11.13 -8.13
CA HIS A 61 2.12 10.17 -9.18
C HIS A 61 0.59 10.01 -9.33
N GLY A 62 -0.20 10.79 -8.60
CA GLY A 62 -1.65 10.74 -8.60
C GLY A 62 -2.20 9.46 -7.96
N LEU A 63 -1.49 8.93 -6.95
CA LEU A 63 -1.91 7.79 -6.15
C LEU A 63 -2.19 8.25 -4.72
N GLU A 64 -3.41 7.97 -4.26
CA GLU A 64 -3.91 8.28 -2.91
C GLU A 64 -4.42 7.01 -2.24
N PHE A 65 -4.47 7.04 -0.91
CA PHE A 65 -4.80 5.88 -0.08
C PHE A 65 -5.99 6.20 0.82
N ASP A 66 -6.83 5.19 1.05
CA ASP A 66 -7.95 5.24 2.00
C ASP A 66 -7.47 5.07 3.44
N ALA A 67 -6.34 4.37 3.65
CA ALA A 67 -5.62 4.31 4.91
C ALA A 67 -4.11 4.14 4.68
N VAL A 68 -3.30 4.45 5.70
CA VAL A 68 -1.85 4.29 5.67
C VAL A 68 -1.42 3.58 6.94
N ASN A 69 -0.84 2.40 6.81
CA ASN A 69 -0.41 1.55 7.93
C ASN A 69 -1.51 1.30 8.98
N ASP A 70 -2.78 1.32 8.55
CA ASP A 70 -3.93 1.17 9.44
C ASP A 70 -5.10 0.49 8.72
N ASN A 71 -6.03 -0.09 9.49
CA ASN A 71 -7.24 -0.70 8.96
C ASN A 71 -8.25 0.36 8.52
N LEU A 72 -9.07 0.01 7.53
CA LEU A 72 -10.25 0.80 7.18
C LEU A 72 -11.27 0.79 8.33
N ALA A 73 -12.04 1.87 8.46
CA ALA A 73 -13.06 2.00 9.51
C ALA A 73 -14.10 0.87 9.46
N GLU A 74 -14.48 0.42 8.25
CA GLU A 74 -15.43 -0.69 8.10
C GLU A 74 -14.85 -2.02 8.61
N ASN A 75 -13.54 -2.23 8.46
CA ASN A 75 -12.86 -3.41 8.98
C ASN A 75 -12.80 -3.37 10.51
N ILE A 76 -12.43 -2.23 11.09
CA ILE A 76 -12.36 -2.06 12.55
C ILE A 76 -13.73 -2.33 13.18
N ALA A 77 -14.80 -1.80 12.59
CA ALA A 77 -16.17 -2.03 13.04
C ALA A 77 -16.56 -3.51 12.94
N SER A 78 -16.24 -4.16 11.82
CA SER A 78 -16.60 -5.56 11.57
C SER A 78 -15.92 -6.54 12.54
N PHE A 79 -14.68 -6.27 12.94
CA PHE A 79 -13.93 -7.11 13.88
C PHE A 79 -14.03 -6.64 15.33
N ASN A 80 -14.70 -5.51 15.59
CA ASN A 80 -14.70 -4.81 16.88
C ASN A 80 -13.28 -4.65 17.47
N ASN A 81 -12.29 -4.45 16.60
CA ASN A 81 -10.88 -4.38 16.95
C ASN A 81 -10.09 -3.78 15.80
N ASN A 82 -9.07 -2.96 16.12
CA ASN A 82 -8.06 -2.56 15.16
C ASN A 82 -6.83 -3.46 15.31
N SER A 83 -6.79 -4.56 14.57
CA SER A 83 -5.67 -5.49 14.62
C SER A 83 -4.39 -4.87 14.06
N ARG A 84 -3.24 -5.20 14.65
CA ARG A 84 -1.92 -4.73 14.18
C ARG A 84 -1.67 -5.06 12.71
N LYS A 85 -2.12 -6.23 12.24
CA LYS A 85 -2.11 -6.57 10.82
C LYS A 85 -3.34 -5.94 10.17
N VAL A 86 -3.13 -5.23 9.07
CA VAL A 86 -4.24 -4.72 8.25
C VAL A 86 -4.99 -5.87 7.60
N SER A 87 -6.31 -5.80 7.61
CA SER A 87 -7.18 -6.72 6.88
C SER A 87 -7.40 -6.19 5.46
N ALA A 88 -7.06 -7.02 4.47
CA ALA A 88 -7.20 -6.71 3.05
C ALA A 88 -7.54 -7.99 2.27
N ASP A 89 -8.22 -7.83 1.14
CA ASP A 89 -8.53 -8.93 0.22
C ASP A 89 -7.28 -9.36 -0.54
N PHE A 90 -6.42 -8.40 -0.88
CA PHE A 90 -5.17 -8.63 -1.61
C PHE A 90 -4.00 -7.90 -0.96
N TYR A 91 -2.84 -8.55 -0.93
CA TYR A 91 -1.57 -7.97 -0.51
C TYR A 91 -0.63 -7.99 -1.73
N ILE A 92 -0.13 -6.82 -2.10
CA ILE A 92 0.83 -6.64 -3.19
C ILE A 92 2.15 -6.25 -2.55
N ASP A 93 3.12 -7.16 -2.57
CA ASP A 93 4.35 -7.05 -1.79
C ASP A 93 5.48 -7.78 -2.51
N ASP A 94 6.64 -7.14 -2.66
CA ASP A 94 7.82 -7.69 -3.34
C ASP A 94 8.47 -8.85 -2.56
N ARG A 95 8.19 -8.94 -1.25
CA ARG A 95 8.69 -10.00 -0.37
C ARG A 95 7.69 -11.13 -0.17
N ASN A 96 6.59 -11.15 -0.91
CA ASN A 96 5.65 -12.25 -0.82
C ASN A 96 6.25 -13.55 -1.38
N LEU A 97 6.18 -14.63 -0.61
CA LEU A 97 6.63 -15.95 -1.05
C LEU A 97 5.51 -16.63 -1.84
N SER A 98 5.81 -17.08 -3.06
CA SER A 98 4.93 -17.97 -3.82
C SER A 98 5.21 -19.41 -3.42
N LEU A 99 4.20 -20.11 -2.93
CA LEU A 99 4.28 -21.54 -2.63
C LEU A 99 3.64 -22.31 -3.79
N GLU A 100 4.42 -23.19 -4.43
CA GLU A 100 3.87 -24.22 -5.30
C GLU A 100 3.50 -25.42 -4.41
N VAL A 101 2.21 -25.51 -4.06
CA VAL A 101 1.62 -26.65 -3.33
C VAL A 101 0.56 -27.32 -4.17
#